data_AF-A0AAE0YYT8-F1
#
_entry.id   AF-A0AAE0YYT8-F1
#
_cell.length_a   1.000
_cell.length_b   1.000
_cell.length_c   1.000
_cell.angle_alpha   90.00
_cell.angle_beta   90.00
_cell.angle_gamma   90.00
#
_symmetry.space_group_name_H-M   'P 1'
#
loop_
_entity.id
_entity.type
_entity.pdbx_description
1 polymer ?
#
loop_
_entity_poly.entity_id
_entity_poly.type
_entity_poly.pdbx_seq_one_letter_code
_entity_poly.pdbx_strand_id
1 'polypeptide(L)' 'MRLTEDIDEYQTGRFVAMRLTEDIDEYQTGSFVAMRLTEDIDEYQTGRFVAMRLTEDIDEYQTGSFVAMRLT' A
#
# COMPACT_ATOMS: atom_id res chain seq x y z
N MET A 1 0.54 10.62 2.34
CA MET A 1 -0.79 11.26 2.22
C MET A 1 -1.77 10.54 3.14
N ARG A 2 -2.92 11.13 3.50
CA ARG A 2 -4.00 10.45 4.23
C ARG A 2 -5.29 10.63 3.44
N LEU A 3 -5.96 9.52 3.11
CA LEU A 3 -7.22 9.47 2.39
C LEU A 3 -8.32 8.86 3.28
N THR A 4 -9.57 9.28 3.07
CA THR A 4 -10.73 8.99 3.95
C THR A 4 -12.06 8.95 3.16
N GLU A 5 -12.04 8.53 1.90
CA GLU A 5 -13.24 8.26 1.08
C GLU A 5 -12.87 7.14 0.08
N ASP A 6 -13.86 6.45 -0.50
CA ASP A 6 -13.67 5.46 -1.59
C ASP A 6 -12.91 6.11 -2.76
N ILE A 7 -11.65 5.73 -2.96
CA ILE A 7 -10.74 6.39 -3.90
C ILE A 7 -9.93 5.35 -4.67
N ASP A 8 -9.86 5.55 -5.99
CA ASP A 8 -8.84 4.94 -6.85
C ASP A 8 -7.60 5.84 -6.86
N GLU A 9 -6.46 5.37 -6.32
CA GLU A 9 -5.21 6.13 -6.33
C GLU A 9 -4.08 5.44 -7.11
N TYR A 10 -3.35 6.24 -7.90
CA TYR A 10 -2.15 5.81 -8.60
C TYR A 10 -0.98 6.73 -8.26
N GLN A 11 0.07 6.18 -7.66
CA GLN A 11 1.30 6.93 -7.35
C GLN A 11 2.57 6.28 -7.91
N THR A 12 3.45 7.10 -8.46
CA THR A 12 4.78 6.68 -8.92
C THR A 12 5.85 7.61 -8.37
N GLY A 13 6.87 7.05 -7.73
CA GLY A 13 7.92 7.86 -7.13
C GLY A 13 9.12 7.04 -6.68
N ARG A 14 10.27 7.70 -6.46
CA ARG A 14 11.46 7.00 -5.96
C ARG A 14 11.26 6.48 -4.54
N PHE A 15 10.53 7.25 -3.73
CA PHE A 15 10.09 6.91 -2.40
C PHE A 15 8.61 7.24 -2.30
N VAL A 16 7.78 6.27 -1.92
CA VAL A 16 6.34 6.44 -1.76
C VAL A 16 5.95 6.01 -0.35
N ALA A 17 5.19 6.84 0.37
CA ALA A 17 4.79 6.56 1.74
C ALA A 17 3.37 7.06 2.03
N MET A 18 2.50 6.14 2.44
CA MET A 18 1.07 6.36 2.49
C MET A 18 0.39 5.69 3.69
N ARG A 19 -0.76 6.25 4.07
CA ARG A 19 -1.61 5.73 5.13
C ARG A 19 -3.05 5.81 4.69
N LEU A 20 -3.66 4.64 4.53
CA LEU A 20 -5.04 4.46 4.10
C LEU A 20 -5.88 3.92 5.26
N THR A 21 -7.14 4.36 5.30
CA THR A 21 -8.02 4.11 6.45
C THR A 21 -9.44 3.68 6.09
N GLU A 22 -9.79 3.54 4.81
CA GLU A 22 -11.12 3.13 4.32
C GLU A 22 -10.97 2.30 3.03
N ASP A 23 -12.08 1.82 2.46
CA ASP A 23 -12.16 1.01 1.23
C ASP A 23 -11.46 1.70 0.05
N ILE A 24 -10.28 1.20 -0.34
CA ILE A 24 -9.43 1.85 -1.34
C ILE A 24 -8.84 0.83 -2.31
N ASP A 25 -8.91 1.16 -3.60
CA ASP A 25 -8.21 0.47 -4.68
C ASP A 25 -6.93 1.25 -4.99
N GLU A 26 -5.76 0.66 -4.72
CA GLU A 26 -4.49 1.38 -4.85
C GLU A 26 -3.46 0.71 -5.75
N TYR A 27 -2.79 1.52 -6.58
CA TYR A 27 -1.65 1.07 -7.38
C TYR A 27 -0.42 1.96 -7.19
N GLN A 28 0.67 1.35 -6.70
CA GLN A 28 1.93 2.07 -6.48
C GLN A 28 3.13 1.45 -7.18
N THR A 29 4.01 2.32 -7.68
CA THR A 29 5.32 1.91 -8.20
C THR A 29 6.44 2.81 -7.68
N GLY A 30 7.47 2.22 -7.05
CA GLY A 30 8.62 2.97 -6.56
C GLY A 30 9.84 2.16 -6.14
N SER A 31 10.98 2.82 -5.88
CA SER A 31 12.17 2.08 -5.40
C SER A 31 12.02 1.66 -3.94
N PHE A 32 11.37 2.49 -3.13
CA PHE A 32 10.99 2.19 -1.76
C PHE A 32 9.53 2.60 -1.56
N VAL A 33 8.71 1.67 -1.10
CA VAL A 33 7.29 1.87 -0.84
C VAL A 33 6.96 1.46 0.59
N ALA A 34 6.29 2.32 1.35
CA ALA A 34 5.91 2.06 2.75
C ALA A 34 4.47 2.45 3.05
N MET A 35 3.69 1.52 3.58
CA MET A 35 2.23 1.66 3.69
C MET A 35 1.68 1.23 5.04
N ARG A 36 0.58 1.87 5.43
CA ARG A 36 -0.22 1.49 6.59
C ARG A 36 -1.71 1.53 6.25
N LEU A 37 -2.34 0.37 6.30
CA LEU A 37 -3.72 0.11 5.90
C LEU A 37 -4.56 -0.32 7.10
N THR A 38 -5.83 0.08 7.11
CA THR A 38 -6.67 -0.01 8.31
C THR A 38 -8.05 -0.65 8.06
N GLU A 39 -8.55 -0.77 6.83
CA GLU A 39 -9.85 -1.35 6.45
C GLU A 39 -9.72 -2.15 5.12
N ASP A 40 -10.82 -2.69 4.57
CA ASP A 40 -10.88 -3.56 3.38
C ASP A 40 -10.23 -2.88 2.16
N ILE A 41 -9.02 -3.30 1.76
CA ILE A 41 -8.23 -2.62 0.73
C ILE A 41 -7.78 -3.61 -0.33
N ASP A 42 -7.96 -3.24 -1.60
CA ASP A 42 -7.43 -3.94 -2.77
C ASP A 42 -6.17 -3.21 -3.26
N GLU A 43 -5.00 -3.83 -3.09
CA GLU A 43 -3.73 -3.13 -3.32
C GLU A 43 -2.79 -3.87 -4.27
N TYR A 44 -2.22 -3.10 -5.22
CA TYR A 44 -1.14 -3.56 -6.08
C TYR A 44 0.12 -2.70 -5.95
N GLN A 45 1.25 -3.33 -5.64
CA GLN A 45 2.52 -2.64 -5.50
C GLN A 45 3.68 -3.26 -6.27
N THR A 46 4.53 -2.40 -6.82
CA THR A 46 5.82 -2.79 -7.40
C THR A 46 6.95 -1.91 -6.89
N GLY A 47 7.97 -2.53 -6.29
CA GLY A 47 9.15 -1.78 -5.88
C GLY A 47 10.36 -2.59 -5.45
N ARG A 48 11.51 -1.94 -5.27
CA ARG A 48 12.73 -2.65 -4.84
C ARG A 48 12.63 -3.09 -3.37
N PHE A 49 12.11 -2.20 -2.54
CA PHE A 49 11.77 -2.42 -1.14
C PHE A 49 10.32 -2.04 -0.91
N VAL A 50 9.52 -2.97 -0.38
CA VAL A 50 8.11 -2.76 -0.04
C VAL A 50 7.90 -3.12 1.43
N ALA A 51 7.27 -2.23 2.20
CA ALA A 51 7.00 -2.42 3.63
C ALA A 51 5.57 -2.04 3.99
N MET A 52 4.85 -2.93 4.67
CA MET A 52 3.44 -2.75 4.96
C MET A 52 3.03 -3.09 6.37
N ARG A 53 1.99 -2.38 6.82
CA ARG A 53 1.28 -2.69 8.06
C ARG A 53 -0.23 -2.66 7.84
N LEU A 54 -0.85 -3.81 8.05
CA LEU A 54 -2.25 -4.10 7.80
C LEU A 54 -2.99 -4.28 9.14
N THR A 55 -4.28 -3.97 9.18
CA THR A 55 -5.11 -4.06 10.40
C THR A 55 -6.36 -4.93 10.22
N GLU A 56 -6.89 -5.07 8.99
CA GLU A 56 -8.08 -5.88 8.66
C GLU A 56 -7.83 -6.77 7.42
N ASP A 57 -8.88 -7.40 6.88
CA ASP A 57 -8.82 -8.30 5.71
C ASP A 57 -8.46 -7.48 4.46
N ILE A 58 -7.33 -7.82 3.81
CA ILE A 58 -6.77 -7.04 2.71
C ILE A 58 -6.34 -8.00 1.60
N ASP A 59 -6.78 -7.72 0.38
CA ASP A 59 -6.41 -8.46 -0.81
C ASP A 59 -5.27 -7.72 -1.53
N GLU A 60 -4.07 -8.29 -1.39
CA GLU A 60 -2.85 -7.58 -1.72
C GLU A 60 -1.96 -8.35 -2.71
N TYR A 61 -1.44 -7.62 -3.71
CA TYR A 61 -0.43 -8.11 -4.63
C TYR A 61 0.83 -7.24 -4.63
N GLN A 62 1.97 -7.83 -4.26
CA GLN A 62 3.25 -7.13 -4.19
C GLN A 62 4.30 -7.79 -5.08
N THR A 63 5.14 -6.96 -5.71
CA THR A 63 6.35 -7.43 -6.39
C THR A 63 7.55 -6.60 -5.97
N GLY A 64 8.58 -7.25 -5.41
CA GLY A 64 9.82 -6.57 -5.05
C GLY A 64 10.98 -7.45 -4.66
N SER A 65 12.18 -6.85 -4.60
CA SER A 65 13.39 -7.57 -4.18
C SER A 65 13.41 -7.85 -2.68
N PHE A 66 12.76 -7.00 -1.89
CA PHE A 66 12.53 -7.19 -0.47
C PHE A 66 11.13 -6.72 -0.12
N VAL A 67 10.34 -7.60 0.50
CA VAL A 67 8.96 -7.36 0.88
C VAL A 67 8.80 -7.72 2.36
N ALA A 68 8.25 -6.80 3.15
CA ALA A 68 7.97 -7.00 4.55
C ALA A 68 6.52 -6.61 4.86
N MET A 69 5.72 -7.57 5.30
CA MET A 69 4.31 -7.38 5.65
C MET A 69 4.08 -7.67 7.13
N ARG A 70 3.25 -6.85 7.76
CA ARG A 70 2.80 -7.07 9.14
C ARG A 70 1.30 -6.85 9.24
N LEU A 71 0.56 -7.93 9.49
CA LEU A 71 -0.82 -7.87 9.96
C LEU A 71 -0.81 -7.63 11.48
N THR A 72 -1.60 -6.69 12.00
CA THR A 72 -1.67 -6.35 13.43
C THR A 72 -3.08 -6.14 13.91
#